data_AF-A0A7R7VUX4-F1
#
_entry.id   AF-A0A7R7VUX4-F1
#
_cell.length_a   1.000
_cell.length_b   1.000
_cell.length_c   1.000
_cell.angle_alpha   90.00
_cell.angle_beta   90.00
_cell.angle_gamma   90.00
#
_symmetry.space_group_name_H-M   'P 1'
#
loop_
_entity.id
_entity.type
_entity.pdbx_description
1 polymer ?
#
loop_
_entity_poly.entity_id
_entity_poly.type
_entity_poly.pdbx_seq_one_letter_code
_entity_poly.pdbx_strand_id
1 'polypeptide(L)'
;MGYMREECPPATSKKTLKEIYGSIQILRSGYDWNDPTRKGAIEAYKRTNGIIFITATVLAALPVLFSLCMPSYYLGKQQNAVTHTALDDQ
;
A
#
# COMPACT_ATOMS: atom_id res chain seq x y z
N MET A 1 2.26 -11.03 14.68
CA MET A 1 2.15 -12.48 14.39
C MET A 1 0.71 -13.01 14.43
N GLY A 2 -0.33 -12.16 14.48
CA GLY A 2 -1.73 -12.61 14.56
C GLY A 2 -2.16 -13.44 13.35
N TYR A 3 -2.10 -12.86 12.15
CA TYR A 3 -2.51 -13.54 10.92
C TYR A 3 -1.70 -14.81 10.62
N MET A 4 -0.38 -14.80 10.83
CA MET A 4 0.44 -16.02 10.68
C MET A 4 0.07 -17.16 11.64
N ARG A 5 -0.53 -16.86 12.81
CA ARG A 5 -1.02 -17.90 13.72
C ARG A 5 -2.38 -18.44 13.29
N GLU A 6 -3.21 -17.61 12.68
CA GLU A 6 -4.54 -17.99 12.19
C GLU A 6 -4.45 -18.88 10.94
N GLU A 7 -3.58 -18.54 10.00
CA GLU A 7 -3.52 -19.22 8.69
C GLU A 7 -2.62 -20.46 8.70
N CYS A 8 -1.64 -20.56 9.62
CA CYS A 8 -0.78 -21.73 9.73
C CYS A 8 -1.41 -22.84 10.59
N PRO A 9 -1.05 -24.12 10.38
CA PRO A 9 -1.54 -25.23 11.18
C PRO A 9 -1.28 -25.02 12.69
N PRO A 10 -2.21 -25.46 13.58
CA PRO A 10 -2.05 -25.29 15.02
C PRO A 10 -0.85 -26.07 15.60
N ALA A 11 -0.36 -27.08 14.87
CA ALA A 11 0.82 -27.87 15.22
C ALA A 11 2.15 -27.10 15.04
N THR A 12 2.15 -25.95 14.33
CA THR A 12 3.38 -25.20 14.07
C THR A 12 3.86 -24.47 15.33
N SER A 13 5.08 -24.80 15.78
CA SER A 13 5.69 -24.17 16.95
C SER A 13 5.88 -22.66 16.77
N LYS A 14 5.77 -21.89 17.87
CA LYS A 14 6.02 -20.44 17.87
C LYS A 14 7.43 -20.08 17.37
N LYS A 15 8.41 -20.97 17.62
CA LYS A 15 9.81 -20.80 17.17
C LYS A 15 9.89 -20.82 15.65
N THR A 16 9.28 -21.83 15.02
CA THR A 16 9.19 -21.98 13.57
C THR A 16 8.47 -20.80 12.93
N LEU A 17 7.37 -20.33 13.52
CA LEU A 17 6.67 -19.14 13.02
C LEU A 17 7.54 -17.88 13.07
N LYS A 18 8.34 -17.70 14.12
CA LYS A 18 9.27 -16.55 14.23
C LYS A 18 10.39 -16.63 13.20
N GLU A 19 10.88 -17.83 12.95
CA GLU A 19 11.94 -18.09 11.97
C GLU A 19 11.44 -17.83 10.54
N ILE A 20 10.26 -18.35 10.19
CA ILE A 20 9.57 -18.07 8.93
C ILE A 20 9.28 -16.58 8.76
N TYR A 21 8.82 -15.91 9.83
CA TYR A 21 8.59 -14.46 9.81
C TYR A 21 9.89 -13.67 9.59
N GLY A 22 11.02 -14.16 10.10
CA GLY A 22 12.33 -13.56 9.89
C GLY A 22 12.90 -13.80 8.49
N SER A 23 12.60 -14.94 7.87
CA SER A 23 13.03 -15.25 6.50
C SER A 23 12.03 -16.13 5.76
N ILE A 24 11.36 -15.53 4.77
CA ILE A 24 10.46 -16.22 3.84
C ILE A 24 11.22 -17.19 2.91
N GLN A 25 12.53 -17.01 2.73
CA GLN A 25 13.31 -17.93 1.89
C GLN A 25 13.29 -19.37 2.43
N ILE A 26 13.15 -19.52 3.75
CA ILE A 26 13.04 -20.83 4.42
C ILE A 26 11.81 -21.60 3.93
N LEU A 27 10.70 -20.90 3.64
CA LEU A 27 9.51 -21.51 3.05
C LEU A 27 9.75 -22.02 1.62
N ARG A 28 10.64 -21.38 0.88
CA ARG A 28 10.95 -21.75 -0.50
C ARG A 28 11.93 -22.91 -0.57
N SER A 29 12.92 -22.95 0.33
CA SER A 29 13.99 -23.96 0.32
C SER A 29 13.70 -25.19 1.20
N GLY A 30 13.01 -25.01 2.33
CA GLY A 30 12.83 -26.04 3.36
C GLY A 30 11.46 -26.72 3.36
N TYR A 31 10.46 -26.20 2.66
CA TYR A 31 9.10 -26.73 2.64
C TYR A 31 8.66 -27.08 1.23
N ASP A 32 8.04 -28.26 1.08
CA ASP A 32 7.42 -28.66 -0.19
C ASP A 32 6.27 -27.69 -0.56
N TRP A 33 5.94 -27.61 -1.85
CA TRP A 33 4.85 -26.78 -2.34
C TRP A 33 3.49 -27.13 -1.70
N ASN A 34 3.26 -28.41 -1.41
CA ASN A 34 2.02 -28.89 -0.83
C ASN A 34 1.99 -28.84 0.70
N ASP A 35 3.07 -28.40 1.35
CA ASP A 35 3.10 -28.31 2.81
C ASP A 35 2.07 -27.28 3.33
N PRO A 36 1.22 -27.65 4.31
CA PRO A 36 0.18 -26.78 4.82
C PRO A 36 0.76 -25.55 5.57
N THR A 37 1.96 -25.66 6.14
CA THR A 37 2.66 -24.53 6.78
C THR A 37 3.08 -23.51 5.74
N ARG A 38 3.57 -23.98 4.56
CA ARG A 38 3.94 -23.09 3.45
C ARG A 38 2.73 -22.35 2.91
N LYS A 39 1.62 -23.05 2.66
CA LYS A 39 0.37 -22.43 2.18
C LYS A 39 -0.19 -21.42 3.18
N GLY A 40 -0.25 -21.79 4.47
CA GLY A 40 -0.71 -20.89 5.53
C GLY A 40 0.15 -19.63 5.67
N ALA A 41 1.48 -19.77 5.59
CA ALA A 41 2.37 -18.62 5.66
C ALA A 41 2.24 -17.69 4.44
N ILE A 42 2.03 -18.24 3.24
CA ILE A 42 1.78 -17.46 2.03
C ILE A 42 0.46 -16.68 2.14
N GLU A 43 -0.62 -17.31 2.59
CA GLU A 43 -1.91 -16.63 2.78
C GLU A 43 -1.83 -15.54 3.84
N ALA A 44 -1.14 -15.78 4.97
CA ALA A 44 -0.91 -14.76 5.98
C ALA A 44 -0.14 -13.54 5.44
N TYR A 45 0.87 -13.78 4.60
CA TYR A 45 1.62 -12.72 3.93
C TYR A 45 0.74 -11.94 2.95
N LYS A 46 -0.01 -12.64 2.11
CA LYS A 46 -0.92 -12.05 1.12
C LYS A 46 -1.97 -11.16 1.78
N ARG A 47 -2.58 -11.61 2.89
CA ARG A 47 -3.56 -10.83 3.66
C ARG A 47 -2.96 -9.54 4.20
N THR A 48 -1.76 -9.61 4.78
CA THR A 48 -1.06 -8.43 5.30
C THR A 48 -0.72 -7.45 4.19
N ASN A 49 -0.17 -7.95 3.08
CA ASN A 49 0.19 -7.14 1.93
C ASN A 49 -1.04 -6.48 1.27
N GLY A 50 -2.18 -7.19 1.24
CA GLY A 50 -3.44 -6.65 0.74
C GLY A 50 -3.92 -5.43 1.54
N ILE A 51 -3.84 -5.47 2.88
CA ILE A 51 -4.20 -4.33 3.73
C ILE A 51 -3.30 -3.12 3.46
N ILE A 52 -1.98 -3.36 3.39
CA ILE A 52 -0.99 -2.30 3.11
C ILE A 52 -1.28 -1.69 1.74
N PHE A 53 -1.54 -2.51 0.74
CA PHE A 53 -1.84 -2.07 -0.63
C PHE A 53 -3.10 -1.22 -0.72
N ILE A 54 -4.19 -1.65 -0.07
CA ILE A 54 -5.44 -0.88 -0.01
C ILE A 54 -5.20 0.46 0.68
N THR A 55 -4.51 0.45 1.82
CA THR A 55 -4.21 1.67 2.58
C THR A 55 -3.38 2.66 1.76
N ALA A 56 -2.34 2.17 1.07
CA ALA A 56 -1.51 2.97 0.19
C ALA A 56 -2.31 3.54 -1.00
N THR A 57 -3.22 2.73 -1.57
CA THR A 57 -4.09 3.15 -2.69
C THR A 57 -5.03 4.28 -2.26
N VAL A 58 -5.65 4.17 -1.08
CA VAL A 58 -6.51 5.22 -0.52
C VAL A 58 -5.70 6.50 -0.29
N LEU A 59 -4.51 6.39 0.31
CA LEU A 59 -3.65 7.55 0.54
C LEU A 59 -3.19 8.21 -0.76
N ALA A 60 -2.89 7.42 -1.80
CA ALA A 60 -2.51 7.92 -3.12
C ALA A 60 -3.68 8.56 -3.88
N ALA A 61 -4.92 8.14 -3.62
CA ALA A 61 -6.11 8.73 -4.22
C ALA A 61 -6.43 10.13 -3.64
N LEU A 62 -6.08 10.40 -2.38
CA LEU A 62 -6.40 11.68 -1.72
C LEU A 62 -5.85 12.91 -2.47
N PRO A 63 -4.56 12.98 -2.87
CA PRO A 63 -4.05 14.11 -3.67
C PRO A 63 -4.80 14.32 -4.99
N VAL A 64 -5.23 13.25 -5.64
CA VAL A 64 -5.98 13.32 -6.90
C VAL A 64 -7.39 13.87 -6.65
N LEU A 65 -8.05 13.44 -5.57
CA LEU A 65 -9.34 13.99 -5.19
C LEU A 65 -9.24 15.48 -4.81
N PHE A 66 -8.21 15.85 -4.06
CA PHE A 66 -8.00 17.26 -3.69
C PHE A 66 -7.62 18.15 -4.88
N SER A 67 -6.86 17.65 -5.85
CA SER A 67 -6.55 18.41 -7.06
C SER A 67 -7.80 18.67 -7.91
N LEU A 68 -8.73 17.71 -7.95
CA LEU A 68 -10.03 17.89 -8.64
C LEU A 68 -10.94 18.90 -7.91
N CYS A 69 -10.85 18.99 -6.58
CA CYS A 69 -11.63 19.93 -5.77
C CYS A 69 -10.96 21.31 -5.61
N MET A 70 -9.76 21.53 -6.16
CA MET A 70 -9.14 22.85 -6.25
C MET A 70 -9.50 23.50 -7.60
N PRO A 71 -10.48 24.43 -7.65
CA PRO A 71 -10.89 25.08 -8.91
C PRO A 71 -9.85 26.06 -9.47
N SER A 72 -8.70 26.22 -8.82
CA SER A 72 -7.70 27.25 -9.14
C SER A 72 -6.28 26.74 -8.89
N TYR A 73 -5.87 25.68 -9.59
CA TYR A 73 -4.50 25.13 -9.48
C TYR A 73 -3.42 26.14 -9.92
N TYR A 74 -3.75 27.06 -10.84
CA TYR A 74 -2.90 28.16 -11.28
C TYR A 74 -3.78 29.31 -11.76
N LEU A 75 -3.90 30.37 -10.96
CA LEU A 75 -4.09 31.76 -11.38
C LEU A 75 -4.08 32.63 -10.12
N GLY A 76 -2.93 32.67 -9.44
CA GLY A 76 -2.57 33.92 -8.81
C GLY A 76 -2.57 34.97 -9.91
N LYS A 77 -3.30 36.07 -9.75
CA LYS A 77 -3.35 37.19 -10.72
C LYS A 77 -1.98 37.89 -10.95
N GLN A 78 -0.88 37.21 -10.64
CA GLN A 78 0.49 37.69 -10.68
C GLN A 78 1.34 37.00 -11.78
N GLN A 79 0.75 36.11 -12.60
CA GLN A 79 1.44 35.48 -13.75
C GLN A 79 0.73 35.61 -15.11
N ASN A 80 -0.36 36.40 -15.22
CA ASN A 80 -0.79 36.86 -16.55
C ASN A 80 0.24 37.88 -17.06
N ALA A 81 1.28 37.40 -17.73
CA ALA A 81 2.28 38.22 -18.41
C ALA A 81 1.69 39.06 -19.57
N VAL A 82 0.39 38.91 -19.86
CA VAL A 82 -0.32 39.66 -20.90
C VAL A 82 -1.73 40.05 -20.42
N THR A 83 -1.82 40.91 -19.41
CA THR A 83 -3.02 41.76 -19.23
C THR A 83 -2.59 43.17 -18.86
N HIS A 84 -1.84 43.80 -19.77
CA HIS A 84 -1.69 45.25 -19.89
C HIS A 84 -2.40 45.75 -21.17
N THR A 85 -3.47 45.08 -21.58
CA THR A 85 -4.27 45.49 -22.76
C THR A 85 -5.75 45.42 -22.43
N ALA A 86 -6.21 46.39 -21.66
CA ALA A 86 -7.52 46.98 -21.86
C ALA A 86 -7.39 48.47 -21.47
N LEU A 87 -7.83 49.33 -22.38
CA LEU A 87 -7.71 50.78 -22.32
C LEU A 87 -8.48 51.31 -21.11
N ASP A 88 -7.85 52.22 -20.36
CA ASP A 88 -8.55 53.11 -19.46
C ASP A 88 -9.48 54.01 -20.31
N ASP A 89 -10.71 53.55 -20.55
CA ASP A 89 -11.84 54.41 -20.85
C ASP A 89 -12.52 54.74 -19.52
N GLN A 90 -11.98 55.75 -18.81
CA GLN A 90 -12.70 56.95 -18.35
C GLN A 90 -11.81 57.81 -17.42
#